data_AF-A0A4Z0GJT4-F1
#
_entry.id   AF-A0A4Z0GJT4-F1
#
_cell.length_a   1.000
_cell.length_b   1.000
_cell.length_c   1.000
_cell.angle_alpha   90.00
_cell.angle_beta   90.00
_cell.angle_gamma   90.00
#
_symmetry.space_group_name_H-M   'P 1'
#
loop_
_entity.id
_entity.type
_entity.pdbx_description
1 polymer ?
#
loop_
_entity_poly.entity_id
_entity_poly.type
_entity_poly.pdbx_seq_one_letter_code
_entity_poly.pdbx_strand_id
1 'polypeptide(L)'
;MLSQARYAQIDNYLDLYRFAGKLNDTEWQDEILGRLAELQQDHSDLEFQKERNLQQQFVEVNRQILTLYQRLRCHTLEATDEVTNKLFALKQRRLELGREIDELKHGHQQFCQ
;
A
#
# COMPACT_ATOMS: atom_id res chain seq x y z
N MET A 1 -5.89 5.58 11.37
CA MET A 1 -6.48 4.97 12.58
C MET A 1 -6.15 3.48 12.75
N LEU A 2 -6.03 2.67 11.68
CA LEU A 2 -5.61 1.26 11.77
C LEU A 2 -4.18 1.07 12.31
N SER A 3 -3.29 2.03 12.06
CA SER A 3 -1.91 2.02 12.56
C SER A 3 -1.83 2.04 14.08
N GLN A 4 -2.61 2.90 14.75
CA GLN A 4 -2.46 3.18 16.18
C GLN A 4 -2.88 2.02 17.09
N ALA A 5 -3.95 1.30 16.75
CA ALA A 5 -4.38 0.11 17.50
C ALA A 5 -3.33 -1.01 17.46
N ARG A 6 -2.60 -1.12 16.34
CA ARG A 6 -1.56 -2.12 16.17
C ARG A 6 -0.25 -1.74 16.86
N TYR A 7 0.14 -0.47 16.86
CA TYR A 7 1.27 -0.02 17.68
C TYR A 7 1.02 -0.33 19.15
N ALA A 8 -0.19 -0.09 19.66
CA ALA A 8 -0.56 -0.48 21.02
C ALA A 8 -0.51 -2.00 21.25
N GLN A 9 -0.83 -2.81 20.23
CA GLN A 9 -0.71 -4.27 20.32
C GLN A 9 0.76 -4.73 20.37
N ILE A 10 1.63 -4.17 19.51
CA ILE A 10 3.08 -4.46 19.53
C ILE A 10 3.69 -4.01 20.85
N ASP A 11 3.36 -2.82 21.33
CA ASP A 11 3.82 -2.30 22.62
C ASP A 11 3.41 -3.23 23.77
N ASN A 12 2.16 -3.72 23.79
CA ASN A 12 1.72 -4.71 24.77
C ASN A 12 2.55 -6.00 24.74
N TYR A 13 2.86 -6.53 23.55
CA TYR A 13 3.71 -7.73 23.43
C TYR A 13 5.15 -7.46 23.88
N LEU A 14 5.68 -6.26 23.65
CA LEU A 14 7.00 -5.86 24.14
C LEU A 14 7.03 -5.71 25.68
N ASP A 15 5.97 -5.19 26.28
CA ASP A 15 5.82 -5.10 27.73
C ASP A 15 5.71 -6.50 28.37
N LEU A 16 4.96 -7.41 27.75
CA LEU A 16 4.89 -8.81 28.17
C LEU A 16 6.25 -9.51 28.05
N TYR A 17 6.99 -9.27 26.97
CA TYR A 17 8.34 -9.84 26.80
C TYR A 17 9.31 -9.37 27.90
N ARG A 18 9.25 -8.08 28.26
CA ARG A 18 10.04 -7.50 29.36
C ARG A 18 9.62 -8.08 30.70
N PHE A 19 8.33 -8.33 30.90
CA PHE A 19 7.80 -8.91 32.13
C PHE A 19 8.20 -10.38 32.26
N ALA A 20 8.11 -11.18 31.20
CA ALA A 20 8.61 -12.55 31.14
C ALA A 20 10.12 -12.63 31.47
N GLY A 21 10.91 -11.69 30.96
CA GLY A 21 12.33 -11.58 31.27
C GLY A 21 12.62 -11.27 32.74
N LYS A 22 11.77 -10.47 33.41
CA LYS A 22 11.88 -10.25 34.86
C LYS A 22 11.59 -11.51 35.68
N LEU A 23 10.79 -12.42 35.14
CA LEU A 23 10.49 -13.71 35.75
C LEU A 23 11.52 -14.80 35.40
N ASN A 24 12.50 -14.50 34.54
CA ASN A 24 13.40 -15.48 33.89
C ASN A 24 12.64 -16.61 33.18
N ASP A 25 11.43 -16.33 32.72
CA ASP A 25 10.61 -17.30 31.98
C ASP A 25 10.99 -17.23 30.50
N THR A 26 12.03 -17.98 30.14
CA THR A 26 12.58 -18.02 28.78
C THR A 26 11.64 -18.69 27.79
N GLU A 27 10.84 -19.67 28.24
CA GLU A 27 9.85 -20.35 27.38
C GLU A 27 8.77 -19.36 26.95
N TRP A 28 8.27 -18.57 27.90
CA TRP A 28 7.29 -17.54 27.60
C TRP A 28 7.86 -16.40 26.74
N GLN A 29 9.14 -16.04 26.91
CA GLN A 29 9.81 -15.08 26.04
C GLN A 29 9.91 -15.57 24.58
N ASP A 30 10.22 -16.84 24.36
CA ASP A 30 10.30 -17.45 23.03
C ASP A 30 8.91 -17.48 22.35
N GLU A 31 7.84 -17.80 23.10
CA GLU A 31 6.47 -17.74 22.59
C GLU A 31 6.08 -16.31 22.13
N ILE A 32 6.44 -15.29 22.91
CA ILE A 32 6.17 -13.89 22.58
C ILE A 32 6.95 -13.46 21.33
N LEU A 33 8.21 -13.90 21.18
CA LEU A 33 9.00 -13.64 19.98
C LEU A 33 8.38 -14.28 18.73
N GLY A 34 7.87 -15.51 18.85
CA GLY A 34 7.16 -16.18 17.75
C GLY A 34 5.93 -15.38 17.29
N ARG A 35 5.11 -14.91 18.25
CA ARG A 35 3.94 -14.07 17.96
C ARG A 35 4.29 -12.72 17.33
N LEU A 36 5.37 -12.09 17.79
CA LEU A 36 5.88 -10.84 17.20
C LEU A 36 6.36 -11.05 15.75
N ALA A 37 7.01 -12.19 15.47
CA ALA A 37 7.47 -12.53 14.13
C ALA A 37 6.31 -12.79 13.15
N GLU A 38 5.26 -13.51 13.60
CA GLU A 38 4.02 -13.71 12.83
C GLU A 38 3.35 -12.37 12.47
N LEU A 39 3.19 -11.49 13.47
CA LEU A 39 2.62 -10.15 13.28
C LEU A 39 3.43 -9.26 12.33
N GLN A 40 4.74 -9.50 12.23
CA GLN A 40 5.63 -8.78 11.34
C GLN A 40 5.57 -9.31 9.90
N GLN A 41 5.50 -10.63 9.70
CA GLN A 41 5.40 -11.27 8.38
C GLN A 41 4.09 -10.95 7.65
N ASP A 42 2.94 -11.00 8.36
CA ASP A 42 1.64 -10.67 7.76
C ASP A 42 1.59 -9.25 7.18
N HIS A 43 2.39 -8.32 7.72
CA HIS A 43 2.39 -6.93 7.26
C HIS A 43 3.30 -6.70 6.05
N SER A 44 4.45 -7.37 5.99
CA SER A 44 5.35 -7.25 4.84
C SER A 44 4.68 -7.71 3.56
N ASP A 45 3.86 -8.77 3.59
CA ASP A 45 3.21 -9.24 2.36
C ASP A 45 1.99 -8.41 1.97
N LEU A 46 1.16 -7.98 2.93
CA LEU A 46 -0.06 -7.22 2.62
C LEU A 46 0.21 -5.79 2.13
N GLU A 47 1.13 -5.06 2.75
CA GLU A 47 1.47 -3.70 2.29
C GLU A 47 2.19 -3.73 0.94
N PHE A 48 3.09 -4.69 0.76
CA PHE A 48 3.84 -4.84 -0.49
C PHE A 48 2.94 -5.32 -1.63
N GLN A 49 1.94 -6.16 -1.34
CA GLN A 49 0.89 -6.50 -2.32
C GLN A 49 0.01 -5.30 -2.66
N LYS A 50 -0.37 -4.49 -1.68
CA LYS A 50 -1.16 -3.28 -1.91
C LYS A 50 -0.40 -2.26 -2.76
N GLU A 51 0.89 -2.04 -2.47
CA GLU A 51 1.76 -1.19 -3.29
C GLU A 51 1.85 -1.70 -4.73
N ARG A 52 2.14 -3.00 -4.90
CA ARG A 52 2.23 -3.61 -6.23
C ARG A 52 0.92 -3.49 -7.01
N ASN A 53 -0.21 -3.70 -6.35
CA ASN A 53 -1.52 -3.62 -6.98
C ASN A 53 -1.80 -2.19 -7.46
N LEU A 54 -1.52 -1.18 -6.64
CA LEU A 54 -1.66 0.24 -7.02
C LEU A 54 -0.72 0.61 -8.18
N GLN A 55 0.52 0.14 -8.16
CA GLN A 55 1.47 0.35 -9.27
C GLN A 55 0.97 -0.30 -10.57
N GLN A 56 0.43 -1.52 -10.51
CA GLN A 56 -0.15 -2.19 -11.67
C GLN A 56 -1.35 -1.42 -12.24
N GLN A 57 -2.27 -0.98 -11.38
CA GLN A 57 -3.42 -0.16 -11.80
C GLN A 57 -2.96 1.15 -12.47
N PHE A 58 -1.93 1.80 -11.93
CA PHE A 58 -1.38 3.05 -12.48
C PHE A 58 -0.76 2.84 -13.87
N VAL A 59 0.00 1.75 -14.05
CA VAL A 59 0.58 1.38 -15.36
C VAL A 59 -0.52 1.08 -16.37
N GLU A 60 -1.56 0.35 -15.96
CA GLU A 60 -2.67 0.01 -16.83
C GLU A 60 -3.45 1.25 -17.30
N VAL A 61 -3.81 2.14 -16.38
CA VAL A 61 -4.50 3.40 -16.72
C VAL A 61 -3.65 4.24 -17.69
N ASN A 62 -2.34 4.34 -17.46
CA ASN A 62 -1.45 5.04 -18.39
C ASN A 62 -1.40 4.39 -19.78
N ARG A 63 -1.38 3.06 -19.84
CA ARG A 63 -1.43 2.32 -21.12
C ARG A 63 -2.74 2.57 -21.86
N GLN A 64 -3.87 2.62 -21.15
CA GLN A 64 -5.18 2.95 -21.73
C GLN A 64 -5.20 4.37 -22.29
N ILE A 65 -4.65 5.35 -21.55
CA ILE A 65 -4.51 6.74 -22.02
C ILE A 65 -3.65 6.81 -23.29
N LEU A 66 -2.47 6.18 -23.29
CA LEU A 66 -1.56 6.16 -24.43
C LEU A 66 -2.21 5.52 -25.67
N THR A 67 -2.92 4.41 -25.47
CA THR A 67 -3.62 3.70 -26.54
C THR A 67 -4.72 4.57 -27.15
N LEU A 68 -5.49 5.28 -26.34
CA LEU A 68 -6.52 6.22 -26.83
C LEU A 68 -5.89 7.38 -27.60
N TYR A 69 -4.79 7.95 -27.11
CA TYR A 69 -4.05 9.00 -27.82
C TYR A 69 -3.49 8.52 -29.16
N GLN A 70 -2.92 7.32 -29.22
CA GLN A 70 -2.43 6.73 -30.46
C GLN A 70 -3.56 6.51 -31.46
N ARG A 71 -4.72 6.00 -31.00
CA ARG A 71 -5.88 5.77 -31.87
C ARG A 71 -6.48 7.06 -32.43
N LEU A 72 -6.50 8.14 -31.63
CA LEU A 72 -6.88 9.48 -32.07
C LEU A 72 -5.89 10.04 -33.10
N ARG A 73 -4.58 9.87 -32.86
CA ARG A 73 -3.52 10.36 -33.76
C ARG A 73 -3.48 9.63 -35.10
N CYS A 74 -3.79 8.34 -35.12
CA CYS A 74 -3.86 7.54 -36.34
C CYS A 74 -5.19 7.66 -37.09
N HIS A 75 -6.10 8.55 -36.67
CA HIS A 75 -7.47 8.70 -37.20
C HIS A 75 -8.32 7.40 -37.18
N THR A 76 -7.87 6.37 -36.46
CA THR A 76 -8.60 5.12 -36.21
C THR A 76 -9.78 5.29 -35.24
N LEU A 77 -9.85 6.41 -34.54
CA LEU A 77 -10.95 6.82 -33.68
C LEU A 77 -11.20 8.31 -33.90
N GLU A 78 -12.45 8.68 -34.13
CA GLU A 78 -12.85 10.08 -34.15
C GLU A 78 -12.87 10.66 -32.73
N ALA A 79 -12.49 11.92 -32.61
CA ALA A 79 -12.52 12.66 -31.36
C ALA A 79 -13.96 13.08 -31.02
N THR A 80 -14.79 12.09 -30.69
CA THR A 80 -16.16 12.32 -30.21
C THR A 80 -16.14 12.72 -28.73
N ASP A 81 -17.16 13.44 -28.26
CA ASP A 81 -17.31 13.82 -26.84
C ASP A 81 -17.17 12.63 -25.88
N GLU A 82 -17.61 11.44 -26.30
CA GLU A 82 -17.50 10.21 -25.52
C GLU A 82 -16.03 9.77 -25.30
N VAL A 83 -15.18 9.93 -26.33
CA VAL A 83 -13.75 9.61 -26.25
C VAL A 83 -13.01 10.62 -25.39
N THR A 84 -13.39 11.89 -25.51
CA THR A 84 -12.84 12.98 -24.69
C THR A 84 -13.21 12.82 -23.22
N ASN A 85 -14.47 12.47 -22.92
CA ASN A 85 -14.94 12.17 -21.57
C ASN A 85 -14.24 10.94 -20.98
N LYS A 86 -14.04 9.88 -21.77
CA LYS A 86 -13.30 8.69 -21.34
C LYS A 86 -11.83 9.03 -21.02
N LEU A 87 -11.20 9.87 -21.84
CA LEU A 87 -9.85 10.34 -21.62
C LEU A 87 -9.74 11.19 -20.34
N PHE A 88 -10.73 12.05 -20.09
CA PHE A 88 -10.82 12.86 -18.88
C PHE A 88 -10.95 11.98 -17.63
N ALA A 89 -11.86 11.01 -17.65
CA ALA A 89 -12.04 10.04 -16.57
C ALA A 89 -10.75 9.25 -16.28
N LEU A 90 -10.04 8.80 -17.31
CA LEU A 90 -8.77 8.09 -17.15
C LEU A 90 -7.67 8.99 -16.57
N LYS A 91 -7.61 10.27 -16.98
CA LYS A 91 -6.66 11.24 -16.39
C LYS A 91 -6.97 11.50 -14.92
N GLN A 92 -8.25 11.62 -14.56
CA GLN A 92 -8.67 11.78 -13.18
C GLN A 92 -8.28 10.55 -12.34
N ARG A 93 -8.56 9.34 -12.86
CA ARG A 93 -8.16 8.09 -12.20
C ARG A 93 -6.64 7.99 -12.01
N ARG A 94 -5.86 8.45 -12.99
CA ARG A 94 -4.39 8.51 -12.88
C ARG A 94 -3.94 9.44 -11.75
N LEU A 95 -4.58 10.60 -11.59
CA LEU A 95 -4.26 11.54 -10.52
C LEU A 95 -4.63 10.99 -9.14
N GLU A 96 -5.76 10.30 -9.04
CA GLU A 96 -6.19 9.60 -7.81
C GLU A 96 -5.18 8.51 -7.43
N LEU A 97 -4.84 7.60 -8.36
CA LEU A 97 -3.84 6.56 -8.12
C LEU A 97 -2.46 7.14 -7.79
N GLY A 98 -2.08 8.25 -8.41
CA GLY A 98 -0.85 8.96 -8.08
C GLY A 98 -0.82 9.44 -6.62
N ARG A 99 -1.93 10.04 -6.15
CA ARG A 99 -2.09 10.46 -4.75
C ARG A 99 -2.05 9.27 -3.78
N GLU A 100 -2.75 8.18 -4.10
CA GLU A 100 -2.75 6.97 -3.28
C GLU A 100 -1.34 6.35 -3.15
N ILE A 101 -0.55 6.37 -4.23
CA ILE A 101 0.85 5.90 -4.22
C ILE A 101 1.74 6.84 -3.41
N ASP A 102 1.58 8.16 -3.56
CA ASP A 102 2.35 9.15 -2.80
C ASP A 102 2.05 9.06 -1.30
N GLU A 103 0.78 8.93 -0.91
CA GLU A 103 0.36 8.75 0.48
C GLU A 103 0.93 7.45 1.08
N LEU A 104 0.93 6.36 0.32
CA LEU A 104 1.55 5.10 0.74
C LEU A 104 3.05 5.28 1.00
N LYS A 105 3.76 5.98 0.11
CA LYS A 105 5.22 6.23 0.25
C LYS A 105 5.56 7.18 1.40
N HIS A 106 4.76 8.23 1.61
CA HIS A 106 4.97 9.16 2.73
C HIS A 106 4.69 8.50 4.10
N GLY A 107 3.75 7.55 4.16
CA GLY A 107 3.54 6.71 5.34
C GLY A 107 4.76 5.87 5.72
N HIS A 108 5.53 5.38 4.73
CA HIS A 108 6.78 4.66 4.95
C HIS A 108 7.95 5.57 5.39
N GLN A 109 7.99 6.85 4.97
CA GLN A 109 9.06 7.78 5.36
C GLN A 109 8.89 8.38 6.77
N GLN A 110 7.67 8.49 7.29
CA GLN A 110 7.43 9.01 8.64
C GLN A 110 7.77 8.02 9.77
N PHE A 111 8.07 6.76 9.44
CA PHE A 111 8.46 5.73 10.41
C PHE A 111 9.97 5.66 10.72
N CYS A 112 10.79 6.55 10.14
CA CYS A 112 12.26 6.57 10.32
C CYS A 112 12.80 7.88 10.94
N GLN A 113 12.05 8.56 11.80
CA GLN A 113 12.56 9.67 12.63
C GLN A 113 12.32 9.42 14.12
#